data_AF-G8ZSQ2-F1
#
_entry.id   AF-G8ZSQ2-F1
#
_cell.length_a   1.000
_cell.length_b   1.000
_cell.length_c   1.000
_cell.angle_alpha   90.00
_cell.angle_beta   90.00
_cell.angle_gamma   90.00
#
_symmetry.space_group_name_H-M   'P 1'
#
loop_
_entity.id
_entity.type
_entity.pdbx_description
1 polymer ?
#
loop_
_entity_poly.entity_id
_entity_poly.type
_entity_poly.pdbx_seq_one_letter_code
_entity_poly.pdbx_strand_id
1 'polypeptide(L)' 'MLKRFSTPILKPYWPFFVGGAIMYWTFGKVANLSANSNEFINDPRNPRFARGEKPVELKQ' A
#
# COMPACT_ATOMS: atom_id res chain seq x y z
N MET A 1 -36.65 1.81 -9.24
CA MET A 1 -35.48 0.99 -9.64
C MET A 1 -34.80 1.66 -10.82
N LEU A 2 -33.51 2.00 -10.74
CA LEU A 2 -32.79 2.53 -11.91
C LEU A 2 -32.43 1.38 -12.86
N LYS A 3 -32.65 1.59 -14.16
CA LYS A 3 -32.22 0.64 -15.19
C LYS A 3 -30.70 0.73 -15.35
N ARG A 4 -30.00 -0.39 -15.19
CA ARG A 4 -28.55 -0.47 -15.44
C ARG A 4 -28.30 -0.63 -16.93
N PHE A 5 -27.45 0.24 -17.49
CA PHE A 5 -27.01 0.16 -18.88
C PHE A 5 -25.62 -0.48 -18.98
N SER A 6 -25.42 -1.28 -20.02
CA SER A 6 -24.15 -1.99 -20.26
C SER A 6 -23.12 -1.09 -20.95
N THR A 7 -22.70 -0.02 -20.29
CA THR A 7 -21.67 0.87 -20.82
C THR A 7 -20.30 0.17 -20.82
N PRO A 8 -19.52 0.30 -21.91
CA PRO A 8 -18.22 -0.36 -22.02
C PRO A 8 -17.17 0.36 -21.18
N ILE A 9 -17.02 -0.03 -19.91
CA ILE A 9 -16.04 0.59 -18.98
C ILE A 9 -14.64 -0.02 -19.08
N LEU A 10 -14.53 -1.33 -19.38
CA LEU A 10 -13.25 -2.03 -19.34
C LEU A 10 -12.36 -1.69 -20.55
N LYS A 11 -12.96 -1.65 -21.76
CA LYS A 11 -12.23 -1.34 -23.01
C LYS A 11 -11.53 0.02 -22.99
N PRO A 12 -12.14 1.14 -22.53
CA PRO A 12 -11.43 2.41 -22.48
C PRO A 12 -10.52 2.54 -21.25
N TYR A 13 -10.87 1.93 -20.12
CA TYR A 13 -10.18 2.20 -18.85
C TYR A 13 -9.11 1.18 -18.45
N TRP A 14 -8.86 0.15 -19.26
CA TRP A 14 -7.82 -0.84 -18.96
C TRP A 14 -6.43 -0.25 -18.66
N PRO A 15 -5.95 0.84 -19.32
CA PRO A 15 -4.63 1.39 -19.00
C PRO A 15 -4.60 2.00 -17.59
N PHE A 16 -5.72 2.57 -17.12
CA PHE A 16 -5.82 3.12 -15.76
C PHE A 16 -5.85 2.01 -14.71
N PHE A 17 -6.54 0.90 -14.97
CA PHE A 17 -6.52 -0.25 -14.06
C PHE A 17 -5.12 -0.86 -13.97
N VAL A 18 -4.42 -1.02 -15.10
CA VAL A 18 -3.04 -1.50 -15.13
C VAL A 18 -2.11 -0.53 -14.40
N GLY A 19 -2.20 0.77 -14.69
CA GLY A 19 -1.42 1.78 -14.00
C GLY A 19 -1.67 1.78 -12.48
N GLY A 20 -2.93 1.69 -12.06
CA GLY A 20 -3.31 1.58 -10.65
C GLY A 20 -2.70 0.35 -9.97
N ALA A 21 -2.70 -0.80 -10.64
CA ALA A 21 -2.09 -2.02 -10.12
C ALA A 21 -0.55 -1.89 -9.98
N ILE A 22 0.11 -1.29 -10.97
CA ILE A 22 1.56 -1.04 -10.94
C ILE A 22 1.91 -0.10 -9.77
N MET A 23 1.17 1.00 -9.65
CA MET A 23 1.38 1.99 -8.59
C MET A 23 1.13 1.39 -7.20
N TYR A 24 0.05 0.61 -7.06
CA TYR A 24 -0.25 -0.10 -5.82
C TYR A 24 0.91 -1.00 -5.37
N TRP A 25 1.45 -1.82 -6.28
CA TRP A 25 2.57 -2.70 -5.96
C TRP A 25 3.84 -1.91 -5.61
N THR A 26 4.13 -0.87 -6.40
CA THR A 26 5.32 -0.04 -6.21
C THR A 26 5.27 0.67 -4.85
N PHE A 27 4.18 1.36 -4.56
CA PHE A 27 4.02 2.07 -3.29
C PHE A 27 3.86 1.15 -2.09
N GLY A 28 3.28 -0.05 -2.27
CA GLY A 28 3.28 -1.06 -1.23
C GLY A 28 4.70 -1.43 -0.78
N LYS A 29 5.65 -1.54 -1.71
CA LYS A 29 7.06 -1.79 -1.37
C LYS A 29 7.74 -0.58 -0.74
N VAL A 30 7.51 0.61 -1.31
CA VAL A 30 8.09 1.87 -0.80
C VAL A 30 7.61 2.14 0.63
N ALA A 31 6.32 1.94 0.93
CA ALA A 31 5.77 2.13 2.26
C ALA A 31 6.38 1.16 3.29
N ASN A 32 6.59 -0.11 2.90
CA ASN A 32 7.27 -1.07 3.77
C ASN A 32 8.74 -0.68 4.04
N LEU A 33 9.44 -0.15 3.04
CA LEU A 33 10.80 0.35 3.22
C LEU A 33 10.83 1.58 4.15
N SER A 34 9.96 2.56 3.92
CA SER A 34 9.94 3.79 4.72
C SER A 34 9.56 3.54 6.17
N ALA A 35 8.61 2.62 6.43
CA ALA A 35 8.20 2.24 7.78
C ALA A 35 9.32 1.56 8.59
N ASN A 36 10.36 1.03 7.95
CA ASN A 36 11.52 0.41 8.61
C ASN A 36 12.74 1.34 8.68
N SER A 37 12.60 2.62 8.31
CA SER A 37 13.65 3.62 8.52
C SER A 37 13.90 3.89 10.01
N ASN A 38 15.10 4.35 10.37
CA ASN A 38 15.51 4.56 11.76
C ASN A 38 14.54 5.43 12.56
N GLU A 39 13.91 6.43 11.93
CA GLU A 39 12.95 7.32 12.58
C GLU A 39 11.63 6.60 12.93
N PHE A 40 11.10 5.79 12.00
CA PHE A 40 9.75 5.23 12.11
C PHE A 40 9.71 3.76 12.54
N ILE A 41 10.88 3.11 12.64
CA ILE A 41 10.99 1.69 12.97
C ILE A 41 10.40 1.36 14.35
N ASN A 42 10.45 2.29 15.30
CA ASN A 42 9.95 2.09 16.66
C ASN A 42 8.66 2.88 16.96
N ASP A 43 7.99 3.44 15.94
CA ASP A 43 6.67 4.04 16.14
C ASP A 43 5.66 2.93 16.52
N PRO A 44 4.97 3.01 17.68
CA PRO A 44 4.02 1.98 18.12
C PRO A 44 2.88 1.72 17.14
N ARG A 45 2.62 2.62 16.19
CA ARG A 45 1.61 2.48 15.14
C ARG A 45 2.09 1.65 13.95
N ASN A 46 3.37 1.30 13.89
CA ASN A 46 3.91 0.45 12.84
C ASN A 46 3.18 -0.91 12.86
N PRO A 47 2.54 -1.35 11.75
CA PRO A 47 1.79 -2.61 11.67
C PRO A 47 2.59 -3.84 12.10
N ARG A 48 3.92 -3.75 12.10
CA ARG A 48 4.83 -4.73 12.66
C ARG A 48 4.52 -5.13 14.09
N PHE A 49 4.17 -4.17 14.95
CA PHE A 49 3.86 -4.46 16.36
C PHE A 49 2.55 -5.23 16.53
N ALA A 50 1.58 -5.02 15.63
CA ALA A 50 0.35 -5.82 15.60
C ALA A 50 0.62 -7.30 15.25
N ARG A 51 1.75 -7.60 14.59
CA ARG A 51 2.21 -8.97 14.32
C ARG A 51 3.02 -9.58 15.47
N GLY A 52 3.21 -8.87 16.58
CA GLY A 52 3.95 -9.34 17.76
C GLY A 52 5.47 -9.17 17.68
N GLU A 53 5.97 -8.46 16.69
CA GLU A 53 7.39 -8.13 16.56
C GLU A 53 7.80 -7.07 17.60
N LYS A 54 9.04 -7.12 18.09
CA LYS A 54 9.53 -6.28 19.21
C LYS A 54 10.26 -5.02 18.72
N PRO A 55 10.41 -3.98 19.56
CA PRO A 55 11.18 -2.79 19.21
C PRO A 55 12.64 -3.15 18.87
N VAL A 56 13.21 -2.43 17.90
CA VAL A 56 14.59 -2.63 17.46
C VAL A 56 15.48 -1.63 18.19
N GLU A 57 16.57 -2.10 18.78
CA GLU A 57 17.55 -1.23 19.42
C GLU A 57 18.40 -0.56 18.32
N LEU A 58 18.28 0.76 18.19
CA LEU A 58 19.01 1.51 17.19
C LEU A 58 20.39 1.86 17.72
N LYS A 59 21.42 1.39 17.02
CA LYS A 59 22.78 1.85 17.26
C LYS A 59 22.92 3.20 16.55
N GLN A 60 23.03 4.27 17.33
CA GLN A 60 23.30 5.62 16.82
C GLN A 60 24.65 5.66 16.10
#